data_AF-A0A3M0YTS7-F1
#
_entry.id   AF-A0A3M0YTS7-F1
#
_cell.length_a   1.000
_cell.length_b   1.000
_cell.length_c   1.000
_cell.angle_alpha   90.00
_cell.angle_beta   90.00
_cell.angle_gamma   90.00
#
_symmetry.space_group_name_H-M   'P 1'
#
loop_
_entity.id
_entity.type
_entity.pdbx_description
1 polymer ?
#
loop_
_entity_poly.entity_id
_entity_poly.type
_entity_poly.pdbx_seq_one_letter_code
_entity_poly.pdbx_strand_id
1 'polypeptide(L)'
;MFALFTVIYGALGYGHFYRRYVIEDRARWGDQPPYRAVGRWLRNNVPAGSHIYCPSWSVSSFLWYQAPQLSFPCFLDPIFMRIASHGRFFSVHKKILGGQVTGNRLLQAIETVFGAKVAVIPPRFYFLNDRFEEAGLKPVFIGPQGTHIYRLSQPRNASEKAMRSPPPGLK
;
A
#
# COMPACT_ATOMS: atom_id res chain seq x y z
N MET A 1 15.17 25.59 3.93
CA MET A 1 14.47 25.86 5.22
C MET A 1 12.95 25.71 5.16
N PHE A 2 12.26 26.11 4.08
CA PHE A 2 10.79 26.00 3.97
C PHE A 2 10.24 24.55 3.98
N ALA A 3 10.94 23.59 3.38
CA ALA A 3 10.48 22.19 3.30
C ALA A 3 10.40 21.48 4.66
N LEU A 4 11.26 21.86 5.62
CA LEU A 4 11.28 21.23 6.95
C LEU A 4 10.08 21.70 7.80
N PHE A 5 9.69 22.97 7.68
CA PHE A 5 8.55 23.53 8.39
C PHE A 5 7.22 22.93 7.92
N THR A 6 7.02 22.73 6.61
CA THR A 6 5.80 22.11 6.07
C THR A 6 5.66 20.64 6.48
N VAL A 7 6.76 19.90 6.56
CA VAL A 7 6.77 18.50 7.02
C VAL A 7 6.49 18.41 8.52
N ILE A 8 7.02 19.33 9.34
CA ILE A 8 6.80 19.35 10.79
C ILE A 8 5.38 19.83 11.14
N TYR A 9 4.87 20.89 10.49
CA TYR A 9 3.47 21.33 10.68
C TYR A 9 2.47 20.32 10.13
N GLY A 10 2.81 19.66 9.01
CA GLY A 10 2.07 18.52 8.51
C GLY A 10 2.04 17.39 9.53
N ALA A 11 3.19 16.96 10.06
CA ALA A 11 3.28 15.85 11.01
C ALA A 11 2.61 16.15 12.37
N LEU A 12 2.75 17.35 12.91
CA LEU A 12 2.18 17.74 14.21
C LEU A 12 0.70 18.13 14.10
N GLY A 13 0.32 18.89 13.06
CA GLY A 13 -1.07 19.28 12.80
C GLY A 13 -1.94 18.09 12.39
N TYR A 14 -1.47 17.26 11.46
CA TYR A 14 -2.19 16.03 11.11
C TYR A 14 -2.07 14.98 12.21
N GLY A 15 -0.97 14.89 12.95
CA GLY A 15 -0.86 13.98 14.09
C GLY A 15 -1.94 14.25 15.15
N HIS A 16 -2.20 15.53 15.45
CA HIS A 16 -3.25 15.91 16.39
C HIS A 16 -4.67 15.73 15.83
N PHE A 17 -4.88 16.05 14.55
CA PHE A 17 -6.16 15.87 13.86
C PHE A 17 -6.50 14.37 13.70
N TYR A 18 -5.54 13.53 13.31
CA TYR A 18 -5.71 12.08 13.20
C TYR A 18 -5.86 11.41 14.55
N ARG A 19 -5.10 11.82 15.58
CA ARG A 19 -5.29 11.27 16.93
C ARG A 19 -6.71 11.54 17.43
N ARG A 20 -7.24 12.74 17.16
CA ARG A 20 -8.62 13.10 17.51
C ARG A 20 -9.64 12.33 16.66
N TYR A 21 -9.45 12.27 15.35
CA TYR A 21 -10.30 11.49 14.43
C TYR A 21 -10.35 10.00 14.80
N VAL A 22 -9.21 9.41 15.18
CA VAL A 22 -9.07 8.00 15.57
C VAL A 22 -9.61 7.71 16.98
N ILE A 23 -9.42 8.64 17.93
CA ILE A 23 -10.00 8.53 19.28
C ILE A 23 -11.53 8.64 19.22
N GLU A 24 -12.06 9.58 18.44
CA GLU A 24 -13.50 9.76 18.21
C GLU A 24 -14.09 8.58 17.41
N ASP A 25 -13.32 7.96 16.50
CA ASP A 25 -13.73 6.74 15.79
C ASP A 25 -13.82 5.49 16.68
N ARG A 26 -13.13 5.42 17.83
CA ARG A 26 -13.35 4.32 18.80
C ARG A 26 -14.77 4.35 19.36
N ALA A 27 -15.35 5.54 19.53
CA ALA A 27 -16.74 5.70 19.93
C ALA A 27 -17.72 5.31 18.80
N ARG A 28 -17.30 5.42 17.53
CA ARG A 28 -18.12 5.14 16.35
C ARG A 28 -18.08 3.67 15.90
N TRP A 29 -16.94 3.01 16.02
CA TRP A 29 -16.70 1.65 15.49
C TRP A 29 -16.49 0.60 16.58
N GLY A 30 -16.54 0.99 17.86
CA GLY A 30 -16.38 0.09 19.01
C GLY A 30 -15.05 -0.68 18.98
N ASP A 31 -15.10 -1.96 19.36
CA ASP A 31 -13.91 -2.81 19.42
C ASP A 31 -13.44 -3.35 18.06
N GLN A 32 -14.17 -3.09 16.96
CA GLN A 32 -13.83 -3.59 15.63
C GLN A 32 -13.73 -2.45 14.61
N PRO A 33 -12.66 -1.62 14.66
CA PRO A 33 -12.43 -0.60 13.65
C PRO A 33 -12.37 -1.20 12.24
N PRO A 34 -12.77 -0.44 11.20
CA PRO A 34 -12.64 -0.88 9.82
C PRO A 34 -11.19 -1.29 9.52
N TYR A 35 -11.03 -2.30 8.67
CA TYR A 35 -9.73 -2.87 8.31
C TYR A 35 -8.92 -3.50 9.47
N ARG A 36 -9.51 -3.78 10.66
CA ARG A 36 -8.80 -4.39 11.82
C ARG A 36 -7.95 -5.62 11.46
N ALA A 37 -8.53 -6.53 10.69
CA ALA A 37 -7.86 -7.76 10.27
C ALA A 37 -6.71 -7.47 9.29
N VAL A 38 -6.88 -6.51 8.38
CA VAL A 38 -5.88 -6.09 7.39
C VAL A 38 -4.69 -5.44 8.10
N GLY A 39 -4.93 -4.49 9.01
CA GLY A 39 -3.86 -3.83 9.75
C GLY A 39 -3.12 -4.78 10.70
N ARG A 40 -3.82 -5.71 11.35
CA ARG A 40 -3.17 -6.79 12.14
C ARG A 40 -2.31 -7.69 11.25
N TRP A 41 -2.80 -8.09 10.09
CA TRP A 41 -2.02 -8.89 9.15
C TRP A 41 -0.75 -8.14 8.73
N LEU A 42 -0.87 -6.87 8.34
CA LEU A 42 0.27 -6.03 7.97
C LEU A 42 1.29 -5.94 9.11
N ARG A 43 0.81 -5.69 10.33
CA ARG A 43 1.66 -5.57 11.51
C ARG A 43 2.52 -6.81 11.75
N ASN A 44 1.95 -7.99 11.53
CA ASN A 44 2.59 -9.26 11.85
C ASN A 44 3.42 -9.83 10.68
N ASN A 45 3.15 -9.41 9.44
CA ASN A 45 3.70 -10.06 8.23
C ASN A 45 4.59 -9.16 7.37
N VAL A 46 4.69 -7.87 7.70
CA VAL A 46 5.50 -6.91 6.95
C VAL A 46 6.57 -6.29 7.85
N PRO A 47 7.84 -6.26 7.44
CA PRO A 47 8.92 -5.66 8.22
C PRO A 47 8.66 -4.17 8.52
N ALA A 48 9.06 -3.74 9.71
CA ALA A 48 9.06 -2.32 10.07
C ALA A 48 9.85 -1.48 9.05
N GLY A 49 9.43 -0.24 8.83
CA GLY A 49 10.00 0.67 7.83
C GLY A 49 9.56 0.39 6.39
N SER A 50 8.86 -0.72 6.12
CA SER A 50 8.38 -1.02 4.76
C SER A 50 7.37 -0.01 4.27
N HIS A 51 7.43 0.31 2.98
CA HIS A 51 6.44 1.15 2.31
C HIS A 51 5.28 0.29 1.79
N ILE A 52 4.06 0.74 2.04
CA ILE A 52 2.82 0.11 1.61
C ILE A 52 2.11 0.99 0.59
N TYR A 53 1.85 0.45 -0.59
CA TYR A 53 1.00 1.11 -1.55
C TYR A 53 -0.47 0.86 -1.19
N CYS A 54 -1.23 1.90 -0.93
CA CYS A 54 -2.69 1.83 -0.84
C CYS A 54 -3.26 2.92 -1.76
N PRO A 55 -4.17 2.59 -2.69
CA PRO A 55 -4.73 3.57 -3.63
C PRO A 55 -5.68 4.57 -2.95
N SER A 56 -5.99 4.40 -1.67
CA SER A 56 -6.91 5.23 -0.91
C SER A 56 -6.22 5.95 0.24
N TRP A 57 -6.21 7.28 0.18
CA TRP A 57 -5.69 8.13 1.25
C TRP A 57 -6.49 7.94 2.56
N SER A 58 -7.81 7.85 2.47
CA SER A 58 -8.68 7.59 3.63
C SER A 58 -8.38 6.24 4.32
N VAL A 59 -8.22 5.15 3.56
CA VAL A 59 -7.93 3.81 4.11
C VAL A 59 -6.52 3.74 4.70
N SER A 60 -5.55 4.41 4.05
CA SER A 60 -4.16 4.46 4.53
C SER A 60 -4.07 4.92 5.99
N SER A 61 -4.98 5.79 6.43
CA SER A 61 -4.97 6.27 7.82
C SER A 61 -5.42 5.25 8.86
N PHE A 62 -6.45 4.47 8.56
CA PHE A 62 -6.85 3.34 9.40
C PHE A 62 -5.75 2.28 9.49
N LEU A 63 -5.09 2.02 8.36
CA LEU A 63 -3.99 1.05 8.31
C LEU A 63 -2.76 1.54 9.08
N TRP A 64 -2.41 2.82 8.97
CA TRP A 64 -1.30 3.41 9.72
C TRP A 64 -1.51 3.31 11.23
N TYR A 65 -2.71 3.60 11.72
CA TYR A 65 -3.00 3.45 13.15
C TYR A 65 -2.81 2.01 13.64
N GLN A 66 -3.14 1.02 12.79
CA GLN A 66 -3.03 -0.39 13.13
C GLN A 66 -1.64 -0.99 12.85
N ALA A 67 -0.84 -0.38 12.00
CA ALA A 67 0.52 -0.80 11.69
C ALA A 67 1.45 0.43 11.60
N PRO A 68 1.66 1.15 12.71
CA PRO A 68 2.36 2.44 12.71
C PRO A 68 3.84 2.31 12.39
N GLN A 69 4.39 1.09 12.44
CA GLN A 69 5.76 0.81 12.02
C GLN A 69 5.94 0.82 10.49
N LEU A 70 4.86 0.95 9.71
CA LEU A 70 4.89 0.94 8.25
C LEU A 70 4.70 2.37 7.71
N SER A 71 5.26 2.61 6.53
CA SER A 71 5.08 3.87 5.81
C SER A 71 4.01 3.72 4.73
N PHE A 72 3.12 4.70 4.62
CA PHE A 72 2.05 4.72 3.62
C PHE A 72 2.22 5.95 2.74
N PRO A 73 2.96 5.90 1.62
CA PRO A 73 3.25 7.07 0.79
C PRO A 73 2.00 7.77 0.21
N CYS A 74 0.91 7.03 0.05
CA CYS A 74 -0.40 7.54 -0.39
C CYS A 74 -1.28 8.07 0.77
N PHE A 75 -0.73 8.18 1.98
CA PHE A 75 -1.41 8.74 3.15
C PHE A 75 -1.66 10.25 3.02
N LEU A 76 -0.86 10.93 2.21
CA LEU A 76 -1.04 12.35 1.92
C LEU A 76 -2.30 12.56 1.07
N ASP A 77 -3.08 13.59 1.41
CA ASP A 77 -4.12 14.08 0.53
C ASP A 77 -3.52 14.41 -0.86
N PRO A 78 -4.27 14.23 -1.97
CA PRO A 78 -3.79 14.45 -3.33
C PRO A 78 -3.06 15.78 -3.57
N ILE A 79 -3.45 16.86 -2.89
CA ILE A 79 -2.79 18.16 -2.97
C ILE A 79 -1.38 18.07 -2.38
N PHE A 80 -1.22 17.44 -1.23
CA PHE A 80 0.08 17.24 -0.59
C PHE A 80 0.95 16.22 -1.34
N MET A 81 0.34 15.17 -1.93
CA MET A 81 1.08 14.29 -2.85
C MET A 81 1.66 15.09 -4.02
N ARG A 82 0.89 16.01 -4.60
CA ARG A 82 1.34 16.84 -5.72
C ARG A 82 2.48 17.78 -5.30
N ILE A 83 2.38 18.42 -4.14
CA ILE A 83 3.39 19.37 -3.66
C ILE A 83 4.67 18.65 -3.23
N ALA A 84 4.57 17.61 -2.39
CA ALA A 84 5.73 16.93 -1.80
C ALA A 84 6.61 16.24 -2.84
N SER A 85 6.02 15.71 -3.92
CA SER A 85 6.77 14.96 -4.94
C SER A 85 6.97 15.73 -6.25
N HIS A 86 6.75 17.06 -6.27
CA HIS A 86 6.80 17.86 -7.50
C HIS A 86 5.91 17.28 -8.63
N GLY A 87 4.73 16.76 -8.25
CA GLY A 87 3.76 16.15 -9.15
C GLY A 87 4.02 14.69 -9.56
N ARG A 88 5.22 14.12 -9.32
CA ARG A 88 5.56 12.76 -9.74
C ARG A 88 4.67 11.67 -9.11
N PHE A 89 4.52 11.65 -7.78
CA PHE A 89 3.67 10.68 -7.07
C PHE A 89 2.22 10.81 -7.50
N PHE A 90 1.70 12.03 -7.51
CA PHE A 90 0.32 12.30 -7.91
C PHE A 90 0.03 11.86 -9.36
N SER A 91 0.94 12.16 -10.30
CA SER A 91 0.79 11.76 -11.70
C SER A 91 0.75 10.24 -11.87
N VAL A 92 1.69 9.52 -11.25
CA VAL A 92 1.74 8.06 -11.34
C VAL A 92 0.54 7.42 -10.64
N HIS A 93 0.17 7.92 -9.46
CA HIS A 93 -1.03 7.48 -8.75
C HIS A 93 -2.27 7.65 -9.61
N LYS A 94 -2.46 8.82 -10.24
CA LYS A 94 -3.59 9.08 -11.15
C LYS A 94 -3.59 8.13 -12.36
N LYS A 95 -2.43 7.84 -12.96
CA LYS A 95 -2.31 6.89 -14.08
C LYS A 95 -2.71 5.48 -13.66
N ILE A 96 -2.30 5.04 -12.46
CA ILE A 96 -2.69 3.75 -11.89
C ILE A 96 -4.21 3.71 -11.67
N LEU A 97 -4.77 4.74 -11.01
CA LEU A 97 -6.21 4.80 -10.75
C LEU A 97 -7.06 4.94 -12.02
N GLY A 98 -6.51 5.53 -13.08
CA GLY A 98 -7.15 5.60 -14.39
C GLY A 98 -6.96 4.34 -15.25
N GLY A 99 -6.32 3.29 -14.74
CA GLY A 99 -6.07 2.05 -15.47
C GLY A 99 -5.08 2.19 -16.63
N GLN A 100 -4.32 3.29 -16.69
CA GLN A 100 -3.36 3.57 -17.77
C GLN A 100 -2.04 2.82 -17.60
N VAL A 101 -1.82 2.19 -16.45
CA VAL A 101 -0.64 1.38 -16.14
C VAL A 101 -1.10 -0.02 -15.74
N THR A 102 -0.69 -1.03 -16.51
CA THR A 102 -1.17 -2.42 -16.37
C THR A 102 -0.03 -3.42 -16.36
N GLY A 103 -0.34 -4.67 -16.00
CA GLY A 103 0.61 -5.79 -16.00
C GLY A 103 1.90 -5.47 -15.25
N ASN A 104 3.04 -5.85 -15.83
CA ASN A 104 4.35 -5.62 -15.21
C ASN A 104 4.71 -4.14 -15.01
N ARG A 105 4.17 -3.25 -15.85
CA ARG A 105 4.39 -1.80 -15.70
C ARG A 105 3.72 -1.26 -14.44
N LEU A 106 2.59 -1.84 -14.04
CA LEU A 106 1.90 -1.46 -12.79
C LEU A 106 2.80 -1.76 -11.60
N LEU A 107 3.33 -2.99 -11.53
CA LEU A 107 4.20 -3.41 -10.43
C LEU A 107 5.45 -2.54 -10.36
N GLN A 108 6.11 -2.35 -11.50
CA GLN A 108 7.31 -1.51 -11.59
C GLN A 108 7.01 -0.06 -11.19
N ALA A 109 5.90 0.53 -11.64
CA ALA A 109 5.51 1.87 -11.25
C ALA A 109 5.29 1.98 -9.73
N ILE A 110 4.66 0.97 -9.13
CA ILE A 110 4.42 0.96 -7.69
C ILE A 110 5.73 0.85 -6.90
N GLU A 111 6.58 -0.12 -7.26
CA GLU A 111 7.85 -0.36 -6.58
C GLU A 111 8.82 0.81 -6.74
N THR A 112 8.95 1.38 -7.95
CA THR A 112 9.95 2.42 -8.22
C THR A 112 9.54 3.81 -7.72
N VAL A 113 8.24 4.13 -7.73
CA VAL A 113 7.76 5.47 -7.37
C VAL A 113 7.41 5.55 -5.90
N PHE A 114 6.76 4.53 -5.35
CA PHE A 114 6.35 4.54 -3.94
C PHE A 114 7.31 3.75 -3.04
N GLY A 115 8.28 3.02 -3.60
CA GLY A 115 9.17 2.14 -2.82
C GLY A 115 8.43 0.94 -2.22
N ALA A 116 7.18 0.70 -2.62
CA ALA A 116 6.31 -0.25 -1.96
C ALA A 116 6.59 -1.68 -2.44
N LYS A 117 6.66 -2.62 -1.50
CA LYS A 117 6.79 -4.07 -1.77
C LYS A 117 5.48 -4.82 -1.53
N VAL A 118 4.52 -4.13 -0.94
CA VAL A 118 3.18 -4.64 -0.61
C VAL A 118 2.16 -3.62 -1.09
N ALA A 119 1.09 -4.11 -1.71
CA ALA A 119 -0.06 -3.31 -2.08
C ALA A 119 -1.30 -3.76 -1.28
N VAL A 120 -2.10 -2.82 -0.80
CA VAL A 120 -3.36 -3.06 -0.11
C VAL A 120 -4.47 -2.41 -0.92
N ILE A 121 -5.37 -3.22 -1.47
CA ILE A 121 -6.41 -2.80 -2.42
C ILE A 121 -7.78 -2.90 -1.74
N PRO A 122 -8.38 -1.76 -1.33
CA PRO A 122 -9.70 -1.75 -0.72
C PRO A 122 -10.82 -1.88 -1.78
N PRO A 123 -12.06 -2.20 -1.36
CA PRO A 123 -13.17 -2.56 -2.25
C PRO A 123 -13.47 -1.61 -3.39
N ARG A 124 -13.39 -0.31 -3.12
CA ARG A 124 -13.60 0.75 -4.11
C ARG A 124 -12.63 0.66 -5.31
N PHE A 125 -11.53 -0.05 -5.19
CA PHE A 125 -10.48 -0.17 -6.21
C PHE A 125 -10.32 -1.59 -6.74
N TYR A 126 -11.36 -2.43 -6.71
CA TYR A 126 -11.30 -3.81 -7.21
C TYR A 126 -10.90 -3.95 -8.66
N PHE A 127 -11.12 -2.95 -9.52
CA PHE A 127 -10.57 -2.96 -10.87
C PHE A 127 -9.03 -3.08 -10.88
N LEU A 128 -8.34 -2.68 -9.81
CA LEU A 128 -6.90 -2.90 -9.66
C LEU A 128 -6.57 -4.36 -9.36
N ASN A 129 -7.45 -5.12 -8.70
CA ASN A 129 -7.24 -6.56 -8.47
C ASN A 129 -7.04 -7.28 -9.80
N ASP A 130 -7.91 -7.02 -10.78
CA ASP A 130 -7.80 -7.56 -12.14
C ASP A 130 -6.44 -7.21 -12.75
N ARG A 131 -5.94 -5.98 -12.53
CA ARG A 131 -4.61 -5.56 -13.03
C ARG A 131 -3.44 -6.24 -12.32
N PHE A 132 -3.55 -6.52 -11.03
CA PHE A 132 -2.55 -7.30 -10.31
C PHE A 132 -2.55 -8.77 -10.76
N GLU A 133 -3.73 -9.33 -11.05
CA GLU A 133 -3.89 -10.69 -11.56
C GLU A 133 -3.40 -10.82 -13.00
N GLU A 134 -3.66 -9.84 -13.87
CA GLU A 134 -3.04 -9.71 -15.20
C GLU A 134 -1.50 -9.66 -15.12
N ALA A 135 -0.96 -9.11 -14.03
CA ALA A 135 0.48 -9.09 -13.76
C ALA A 135 1.02 -10.41 -13.16
N GLY A 136 0.17 -11.44 -13.02
CA GLY A 136 0.51 -12.75 -12.49
C GLY A 136 0.59 -12.82 -10.96
N LEU A 137 0.07 -11.83 -10.23
CA LEU A 137 0.03 -11.85 -8.77
C LEU A 137 -1.29 -12.43 -8.25
N LYS A 138 -1.21 -13.13 -7.11
CA LYS A 138 -2.35 -13.56 -6.32
C LYS A 138 -2.36 -12.82 -4.99
N PRO A 139 -3.54 -12.52 -4.40
CA PRO A 139 -3.61 -11.92 -3.09
C PRO A 139 -3.02 -12.91 -2.06
N VAL A 140 -2.14 -12.41 -1.19
CA VAL A 140 -1.58 -13.16 -0.06
C VAL A 140 -2.49 -13.10 1.17
N PHE A 141 -3.47 -12.21 1.16
CA PHE A 141 -4.50 -12.09 2.19
C PHE A 141 -5.74 -11.40 1.61
N ILE A 142 -6.91 -11.87 2.00
CA ILE A 142 -8.21 -11.25 1.70
C ILE A 142 -8.88 -10.96 3.04
N GLY A 143 -9.10 -9.68 3.33
CA GLY A 143 -9.75 -9.24 4.55
C GLY A 143 -11.27 -9.44 4.54
N PRO A 144 -11.96 -9.35 5.69
CA PRO A 144 -13.41 -9.58 5.81
C PRO A 144 -14.30 -8.66 4.97
N GLN A 145 -13.79 -7.49 4.59
CA GLN A 145 -14.48 -6.52 3.74
C GLN A 145 -14.07 -6.67 2.26
N GLY A 146 -13.35 -7.75 1.93
CA GLY A 146 -12.77 -8.03 0.61
C GLY A 146 -11.57 -7.17 0.25
N THR A 147 -10.92 -6.50 1.21
CA THR A 147 -9.64 -5.83 0.97
C THR A 147 -8.56 -6.85 0.64
N HIS A 148 -7.91 -6.71 -0.51
CA HIS A 148 -6.84 -7.62 -0.93
C HIS A 148 -5.47 -7.08 -0.55
N ILE A 149 -4.55 -7.97 -0.16
CA ILE A 149 -3.14 -7.64 0.01
C ILE A 149 -2.33 -8.44 -1.01
N TYR A 150 -1.46 -7.75 -1.75
CA TYR A 150 -0.54 -8.36 -2.72
C TYR A 150 0.92 -8.11 -2.29
N ARG A 151 1.79 -9.11 -2.45
CA ARG A 151 3.25 -8.93 -2.39
C ARG A 151 3.77 -8.71 -3.81
N LEU A 152 4.40 -7.57 -4.04
CA LEU A 152 4.82 -7.13 -5.38
C LEU A 152 6.14 -7.76 -5.83
N SER A 153 6.96 -8.16 -4.86
CA SER A 153 8.31 -8.72 -5.09
C SER A 153 8.41 -10.21 -4.77
N GLN A 154 7.31 -10.98 -4.82
CA GLN A 154 7.47 -12.43 -4.77
C GLN A 154 8.23 -12.91 -6.01
N PRO A 155 9.10 -13.93 -5.87
CA PRO A 155 9.74 -14.52 -7.04
C PRO A 155 8.64 -15.01 -7.97
N ARG A 156 8.64 -14.48 -9.20
CA ARG A 156 7.86 -15.04 -10.30
C ARG A 156 8.21 -16.51 -10.36
N ASN A 157 7.25 -17.34 -9.96
CA ASN A 157 7.33 -18.80 -9.97
C ASN A 157 8.50 -19.39 -9.15
N ALA A 158 8.21 -19.88 -7.94
CA ALA A 158 8.97 -21.00 -7.38
C ALA A 158 9.06 -22.18 -8.39
N SER A 159 8.10 -22.27 -9.32
CA SER A 159 8.06 -23.21 -10.43
C SER A 159 9.07 -22.93 -11.57
N GLU A 160 9.46 -21.68 -11.84
CA GLU A 160 10.48 -21.39 -12.88
C GLU A 160 11.89 -21.67 -12.40
N LYS A 161 12.14 -21.54 -11.09
CA LYS A 161 13.43 -21.91 -10.49
C LYS A 161 13.61 -23.43 -10.45
N ALA A 162 12.52 -24.19 -10.33
CA ALA A 162 12.53 -25.65 -10.40
C ALA A 162 12.73 -26.18 -11.84
N MET A 163 12.21 -25.49 -12.87
CA MET A 163 12.42 -25.88 -14.28
C MET A 163 13.78 -25.48 -14.87
N ARG A 164 14.49 -24.51 -14.26
CA ARG A 164 15.81 -24.05 -14.72
C ARG A 164 17.00 -24.67 -13.98
N SER A 165 16.73 -25.47 -12.96
CA SER A 165 17.75 -26.26 -12.28
C SER A 165 17.77 -27.63 -12.96
N PRO A 166 18.85 -28.04 -13.66
CA PRO A 166 18.95 -29.42 -14.09
C PRO A 166 18.88 -30.32 -12.84
N PRO A 167 18.21 -31.49 -12.91
CA PRO A 167 18.18 -32.41 -11.79
C PRO A 167 19.62 -32.71 -11.36
N PRO A 168 19.91 -32.74 -10.04
CA PRO A 168 21.25 -33.05 -9.56
C PRO A 168 21.57 -34.49 -9.99
N GLY A 169 22.50 -34.65 -10.94
CA GLY A 169 23.01 -35.98 -11.30
C GLY A 169 23.18 -36.33 -12.78
N LEU A 170 23.08 -35.40 -13.74
CA LEU A 170 23.45 -35.68 -15.13
C LEU A 170 24.63 -34.78 -15.55
N LYS A 171 25.84 -35.33 -15.42
CA LYS A 171 27.00 -34.96 -16.23
C LYS A 171 27.04 -35.86 -17.45
#